data_AF-A0A218QWE4-F1
#
_entry.id   AF-A0A218QWE4-F1
#
_cell.length_a   1.000
_cell.length_b   1.000
_cell.length_c   1.000
_cell.angle_alpha   90.00
_cell.angle_beta   90.00
_cell.angle_gamma   90.00
#
_symmetry.space_group_name_H-M   'P 1'
#
loop_
_entity.id
_entity.type
_entity.pdbx_description
1 polymer ?
#
loop_
_entity_poly.entity_id
_entity_poly.type
_entity_poly.pdbx_seq_one_letter_code
_entity_poly.pdbx_strand_id
1 'polypeptide(L)' 'MADRQLTDKEIKVIETFDDARPGLGAIAEQTIRNENSGWKEIIEEMKEEDIKINKSNE' A
#
# COMPACT_ATOMS: atom_id res chain seq x y z
N MET A 1 0.55 1.45 -19.76
CA MET A 1 0.41 1.54 -18.28
C MET A 1 0.53 0.13 -17.76
N ALA A 2 1.42 -0.13 -16.81
CA ALA A 2 1.87 -1.47 -16.48
C ALA A 2 0.70 -2.34 -15.97
N ASP A 3 0.31 -3.33 -16.76
CA ASP A 3 -0.61 -4.42 -16.45
C ASP A 3 0.05 -5.42 -15.48
N ARG A 4 0.81 -4.91 -14.49
CA ARG A 4 1.47 -5.75 -13.50
C ARG A 4 0.44 -6.14 -12.44
N GLN A 5 0.44 -7.42 -12.11
CA GLN A 5 -0.33 -7.93 -10.99
C GLN A 5 0.31 -7.40 -9.69
N LEU A 6 -0.52 -6.86 -8.80
CA LEU A 6 -0.09 -6.46 -7.47
C LEU A 6 0.19 -7.72 -6.64
N THR A 7 1.22 -7.66 -5.83
CA THR A 7 1.56 -8.70 -4.84
C THR A 7 0.61 -8.63 -3.64
N ASP A 8 0.55 -9.70 -2.86
CA ASP A 8 -0.26 -9.74 -1.63
C ASP A 8 0.11 -8.62 -0.65
N LYS A 9 1.40 -8.25 -0.56
CA LYS A 9 1.86 -7.12 0.26
C LYS A 9 1.31 -5.78 -0.23
N GLU A 10 1.39 -5.53 -1.53
CA GLU A 10 0.88 -4.29 -2.14
C GLU A 10 -0.63 -4.17 -1.97
N ILE A 11 -1.37 -5.27 -2.15
CA ILE A 11 -2.82 -5.33 -1.91
C ILE A 11 -3.12 -5.02 -0.44
N LYS A 12 -2.40 -5.65 0.50
CA LYS A 12 -2.59 -5.41 1.93
C LYS A 12 -2.31 -3.94 2.30
N VAL A 13 -1.31 -3.30 1.69
CA VAL A 13 -1.06 -1.86 1.87
C VAL A 13 -2.26 -1.05 1.37
N ILE A 14 -2.78 -1.35 0.19
CA ILE A 14 -3.96 -0.65 -0.36
C ILE A 14 -5.17 -0.76 0.58
N GLU A 15 -5.47 -1.98 1.05
CA GLU A 15 -6.57 -2.22 2.00
C GLU A 15 -6.35 -1.50 3.34
N THR A 16 -5.10 -1.50 3.83
CA THR A 16 -4.71 -0.82 5.08
C THR A 16 -4.88 0.70 4.95
N PHE A 17 -4.50 1.29 3.81
CA PHE A 17 -4.71 2.73 3.58
C PHE A 17 -6.19 3.07 3.43
N ASP A 18 -6.99 2.20 2.79
CA ASP A 18 -8.43 2.41 2.64
C ASP A 18 -9.19 2.29 3.97
N ASP A 19 -8.87 1.31 4.83
CA ASP A 19 -9.47 1.19 6.17
C ASP A 19 -9.07 2.37 7.07
N ALA A 20 -7.84 2.89 6.92
CA ALA A 20 -7.39 4.06 7.67
C ALA A 20 -8.17 5.32 7.27
N ARG A 21 -8.42 5.48 5.97
CA ARG A 21 -9.22 6.58 5.43
C ARG A 21 -9.81 6.16 4.08
N PRO A 22 -11.14 5.99 3.99
CA PRO A 22 -11.79 5.58 2.76
C PRO A 22 -11.40 6.47 1.58
N GLY A 23 -10.97 5.85 0.48
CA GLY A 23 -10.50 6.53 -0.73
C GLY A 23 -8.98 6.70 -0.83
N LEU A 24 -8.22 6.53 0.26
CA LEU A 24 -6.75 6.48 0.17
C LEU A 24 -6.25 5.19 -0.50
N GLY A 25 -7.02 4.10 -0.48
CA GLY A 25 -6.63 2.85 -1.16
C GLY A 25 -6.39 3.05 -2.65
N ALA A 26 -7.25 3.80 -3.34
CA ALA A 26 -7.09 4.11 -4.75
C ALA A 26 -5.84 4.98 -5.04
N ILE A 27 -5.47 5.86 -4.12
CA ILE A 27 -4.25 6.69 -4.23
C ILE A 27 -3.01 5.82 -3.97
N ALA A 28 -3.06 4.95 -2.96
CA ALA A 28 -2.02 3.99 -2.68
C ALA A 28 -1.79 3.06 -3.88
N GLU A 29 -2.86 2.55 -4.50
CA GLU A 29 -2.76 1.73 -5.71
C GLU A 29 -2.04 2.47 -6.84
N GLN A 30 -2.47 3.69 -7.16
CA GLN A 30 -1.82 4.49 -8.21
C GLN A 30 -0.34 4.76 -7.90
N THR A 31 -0.03 5.01 -6.64
CA THR A 31 1.34 5.29 -6.18
C THR A 31 2.21 4.04 -6.29
N ILE A 32 1.70 2.89 -5.89
CA ILE A 32 2.39 1.59 -5.98
C ILE A 32 2.66 1.21 -7.43
N ARG A 33 1.66 1.39 -8.31
CA ARG A 33 1.79 1.15 -9.76
C ARG A 33 2.76 2.12 -10.44
N ASN A 34 2.96 3.31 -9.87
CA ASN A 34 3.96 4.26 -10.35
C ASN A 34 5.35 3.86 -9.88
N GLU A 35 6.16 3.34 -10.80
CA GLU A 35 7.53 2.90 -10.51
C GLU A 35 8.43 4.03 -10.01
N ASN A 36 8.14 5.28 -10.34
CA ASN A 36 8.92 6.45 -9.88
C ASN A 36 8.57 6.89 -8.45
N SER A 37 7.57 6.29 -7.80
CA SER A 37 7.20 6.67 -6.43
C SER A 37 8.15 6.12 -5.38
N GLY A 38 8.90 5.05 -5.69
CA GLY A 38 9.71 4.29 -4.74
C GLY A 38 8.90 3.43 -3.76
N TRP A 39 7.57 3.45 -3.80
CA TRP A 39 6.73 2.68 -2.87
C TRP A 39 6.89 1.18 -3.06
N LYS A 40 7.11 0.73 -4.30
CA LYS A 40 7.35 -0.68 -4.60
C LYS A 40 8.53 -1.23 -3.79
N GLU A 41 9.67 -0.57 -3.87
CA GLU A 41 10.90 -0.97 -3.18
C GLU A 41 10.70 -0.97 -1.67
N ILE A 42 10.06 0.07 -1.14
CA ILE A 42 9.74 0.19 0.30
C ILE A 42 8.83 -0.96 0.76
N ILE A 43 7.79 -1.30 0.00
CA ILE A 43 6.83 -2.37 0.35
C ILE A 43 7.48 -3.75 0.23
N GLU A 44 8.38 -3.95 -0.74
CA GLU A 44 9.14 -5.20 -0.87
C GLU A 44 10.05 -5.43 0.35
N GLU A 45 10.74 -4.38 0.81
CA GLU A 45 11.61 -4.41 2.00
C GLU A 45 10.82 -4.43 3.33
N MET A 46 9.58 -3.93 3.34
CA MET A 46 8.72 -3.91 4.52
C MET A 46 8.30 -5.33 4.92
N LYS A 47 8.30 -5.62 6.22
CA LYS A 47 7.74 -6.87 6.75
C LYS A 47 6.22 -6.78 6.80
N GLU A 48 5.54 -7.89 6.57
CA GLU A 48 4.07 -7.93 6.52
C GLU A 48 3.39 -7.55 7.85
N GLU A 49 4.12 -7.70 8.97
CA GLU A 49 3.72 -7.31 10.32
C GLU A 49 3.77 -5.79 10.57
N ASP A 50 4.49 -5.05 9.72
CA ASP A 50 4.57 -3.59 9.74
C ASP A 50 3.46 -2.93 8.90
N ILE A 51 2.83 -3.69 7.99
CA ILE A 51 1.64 -3.26 7.23
C ILE A 51 0.42 -3.35 8.16
N LYS A 52 0.33 -2.40 9.08
CA LYS A 52 -0.78 -2.26 10.01
C LYS A 52 -1.13 -0.79 10.19
N ILE A 53 -2.42 -0.48 10.28
CA ILE A 53 -2.85 0.83 10.74
C ILE A 53 -2.50 0.89 12.22
N ASN A 54 -1.57 1.77 12.59
CA ASN A 54 -1.45 2.14 13.98
C ASN A 54 -2.66 3.00 14.32
N LYS A 55 -3.80 2.35 14.64
CA LYS A 55 -4.93 3.00 15.29
C LYS A 55 -4.41 3.43 16.66
N SER A 56 -3.77 4.60 16.70
CA SER A 56 -3.54 5.34 17.94
C SER A 56 -4.94 5.68 18.44
N ASN A 57 -5.43 4.78 19.28
CA ASN A 57 -6.69 4.91 19.98
C ASN A 57 -6.52 6.07 20.95
N GLU A 58 -7.30 7.14 20.74
CA GLU A 58 -7.59 8.29 21.62
C GLU A 58 -6.52 8.76 22.64
#